data_AF-A0A957WJ91-F1
#
_entry.id   AF-A0A957WJ91-F1
#
_cell.length_a   1.000
_cell.length_b   1.000
_cell.length_c   1.000
_cell.angle_alpha   90.00
_cell.angle_beta   90.00
_cell.angle_gamma   90.00
#
_symmetry.space_group_name_H-M   'P 1'
#
loop_
_entity.id
_entity.type
_entity.pdbx_description
1 polymer ?
#
loop_
_entity_poly.entity_id
_entity_poly.type
_entity_poly.pdbx_seq_one_letter_code
_entity_poly.pdbx_strand_id
1 'polypeptide(L)'
;AGAVGYLLKAVSTPRLLEAIRAVARGESILDPSVTAKVVAEFARLANQTTRPEALVNPLSDREIEVLRLVAKGATNAEIAATLFIAEGTVRNHLTNILGKLGVSDRTQAAVKAKELGLV
;
A
#
# COMPACT_ATOMS: atom_id res chain seq x y z
N ALA A 1 6.46 28.79 28.45
CA ALA A 1 6.10 27.36 28.41
C ALA A 1 6.18 26.87 26.96
N GLY A 2 6.75 25.69 26.70
CA GLY A 2 6.70 25.04 25.38
C GLY A 2 7.99 24.33 24.95
N ALA A 3 8.45 23.31 25.68
CA ALA A 3 9.56 22.44 25.26
C ALA A 3 9.02 21.19 24.55
N VAL A 4 9.71 20.67 23.53
CA VAL A 4 9.43 19.35 22.93
C VAL A 4 10.73 18.61 22.58
N GLY A 5 11.66 18.53 23.54
CA GLY A 5 12.87 17.72 23.42
C GLY A 5 13.12 16.95 24.71
N TYR A 6 13.07 15.63 24.64
CA TYR A 6 13.36 14.74 25.75
C TYR A 6 14.68 14.03 25.51
N LEU A 7 15.61 14.16 26.46
CA LEU A 7 16.91 13.48 26.50
C LEU A 7 16.99 12.73 27.82
N LEU A 8 17.07 11.39 27.75
CA LEU A 8 17.33 10.56 28.92
C LEU A 8 18.83 10.52 29.22
N LYS A 9 19.11 10.72 30.50
CA LYS A 9 20.40 10.94 31.14
C LYS A 9 21.27 9.68 31.11
N ALA A 10 22.32 9.66 30.29
CA ALA A 10 23.70 9.25 30.65
C ALA A 10 24.55 8.94 29.41
N VAL A 11 25.23 9.92 28.83
CA VAL A 11 26.51 9.70 28.11
C VAL A 11 27.43 10.89 28.38
N SER A 12 28.66 10.61 28.77
CA SER A 12 29.65 11.52 29.33
C SER A 12 30.20 12.57 28.34
N THR A 13 30.51 13.75 28.88
CA THR A 13 30.98 14.99 28.24
C THR A 13 32.07 14.87 27.16
N PRO A 14 32.96 13.85 27.13
CA PRO A 14 33.95 13.75 26.05
C PRO A 14 33.39 13.32 24.69
N ARG A 15 32.30 12.51 24.64
CA ARG A 15 31.77 11.95 23.38
C ARG A 15 30.96 12.94 22.55
N LEU A 16 30.43 13.98 23.18
CA LEU A 16 29.66 15.02 22.49
C LEU A 16 30.56 15.87 21.57
N LEU A 17 31.81 16.12 21.99
CA LEU A 17 32.80 16.88 21.22
C LEU A 17 33.29 16.12 19.98
N GLU A 18 33.42 14.79 20.05
CA GLU A 18 33.73 13.97 18.87
C GLU A 18 32.55 13.91 17.89
N ALA A 19 31.32 13.79 18.39
CA ALA A 19 30.12 13.78 17.55
C ALA A 19 29.91 15.11 16.79
N ILE A 20 30.16 16.26 17.44
CA ILE A 20 30.10 17.58 16.80
C ILE A 20 31.18 17.72 15.71
N ARG A 21 32.40 17.22 15.97
CA ARG A 21 33.50 17.26 14.99
C ARG A 21 33.29 16.31 13.80
N ALA A 22 32.57 15.19 13.98
CA ALA A 22 32.26 14.23 12.92
C ALA A 22 31.16 14.74 11.97
N VAL A 23 30.11 15.36 12.52
CA VAL A 23 29.05 15.99 11.71
C VAL A 23 29.58 17.17 10.90
N ALA A 24 30.53 17.95 11.45
CA ALA A 24 31.20 19.02 10.72
C ALA A 24 32.06 18.55 9.52
N ARG A 25 32.36 17.23 9.42
CA ARG A 25 33.11 16.62 8.31
C ARG A 25 32.23 15.89 7.28
N GLY A 26 30.91 15.88 7.46
CA GLY A 26 29.97 15.34 6.47
C GLY A 26 29.77 13.81 6.49
N GLU A 27 30.22 13.11 7.53
CA GLU A 27 30.02 11.66 7.65
C GLU A 27 28.78 11.33 8.49
N SER A 28 27.87 10.50 7.96
CA SER A 28 26.70 10.00 8.69
C SER A 28 27.07 8.72 9.44
N ILE A 29 27.20 8.81 10.77
CA ILE A 29 27.33 7.63 11.63
C ILE A 29 25.94 7.34 12.22
N LEU A 30 25.24 6.36 11.65
CA LEU A 30 24.00 5.83 12.22
C LEU A 30 24.33 4.65 13.14
N ASP A 31 23.95 4.78 14.41
CA ASP A 31 24.12 3.76 15.43
C ASP A 31 23.36 2.47 15.05
N PRO A 32 23.94 1.27 15.27
CA PRO A 32 23.31 -0.01 14.92
C PRO A 32 21.90 -0.22 15.50
N SER A 33 21.60 0.39 16.65
CA SER A 33 20.26 0.32 17.25
C SER A 33 19.20 1.13 16.48
N VAL A 34 19.62 2.18 15.76
CA VAL A 34 18.77 2.97 14.87
C VAL A 34 18.56 2.22 13.56
N THR A 35 19.59 1.55 13.03
CA THR A 35 19.48 0.71 11.82
C THR A 35 18.46 -0.41 12.01
N ALA A 36 18.48 -1.12 13.14
CA ALA A 36 17.50 -2.17 13.42
C ALA A 36 16.06 -1.64 13.50
N LYS A 37 15.86 -0.45 14.12
CA LYS A 37 14.55 0.20 14.18
C LYS A 37 14.09 0.69 12.82
N VAL A 38 14.98 1.24 12.00
CA VAL A 38 14.66 1.69 10.64
C VAL A 38 14.33 0.51 9.75
N VAL A 39 15.08 -0.60 9.83
CA VAL A 39 14.79 -1.83 9.08
C VAL A 39 13.49 -2.48 9.56
N ALA A 40 13.25 -2.53 10.87
CA ALA A 40 11.99 -3.04 11.42
C ALA A 40 10.80 -2.15 11.02
N GLU A 41 10.98 -0.84 10.98
CA GLU A 41 9.94 0.09 10.55
C GLU A 41 9.71 0.06 9.04
N PHE A 42 10.76 -0.11 8.24
CA PHE A 42 10.64 -0.39 6.81
C PHE A 42 9.97 -1.74 6.55
N ALA A 43 10.30 -2.78 7.32
CA ALA A 43 9.63 -4.09 7.23
C ALA A 43 8.18 -4.01 7.72
N ARG A 44 7.87 -3.17 8.71
CA ARG A 44 6.51 -2.90 9.16
C ARG A 44 5.72 -2.14 8.09
N LEU A 45 6.31 -1.11 7.48
CA LEU A 45 5.72 -0.35 6.38
C LEU A 45 5.55 -1.22 5.12
N ALA A 46 6.50 -2.12 4.84
CA ALA A 46 6.40 -3.11 3.78
C ALA A 46 5.34 -4.18 4.09
N ASN A 47 5.16 -4.59 5.35
CA ASN A 47 4.04 -5.45 5.77
C ASN A 47 2.71 -4.67 5.90
N GLN A 48 2.76 -3.33 5.87
CA GLN A 48 1.62 -2.43 5.76
C GLN A 48 1.29 -2.11 4.29
N THR A 49 1.88 -2.79 3.31
CA THR A 49 1.21 -3.00 2.03
C THR A 49 -0.03 -3.85 2.29
N THR A 50 -1.05 -3.15 2.79
CA THR A 50 -2.47 -3.40 2.63
C THR A 50 -2.82 -4.88 2.70
N ARG A 51 -3.03 -5.40 3.92
CA ARG A 51 -4.15 -6.34 4.07
C ARG A 51 -5.37 -5.51 3.66
N PRO A 52 -6.02 -5.79 2.52
CA PRO A 52 -7.21 -5.05 2.15
C PRO A 52 -8.18 -5.21 3.32
N GLU A 53 -8.87 -4.13 3.70
CA GLU A 53 -10.05 -4.25 4.56
C GLU A 53 -10.86 -5.40 3.99
N ALA A 54 -10.97 -6.50 4.74
CA ALA A 54 -11.52 -7.74 4.21
C ALA A 54 -12.94 -7.42 3.74
N LEU A 55 -13.15 -7.42 2.42
CA LEU A 55 -14.46 -7.17 1.85
C LEU A 55 -15.45 -8.09 2.57
N VAL A 56 -16.56 -7.52 3.05
CA VAL A 56 -17.62 -8.28 3.74
C VAL A 56 -18.05 -9.48 2.91
N ASN A 57 -17.96 -9.36 1.58
CA ASN A 57 -18.08 -10.46 0.64
C ASN A 57 -16.89 -10.44 -0.34
N PRO A 58 -15.96 -11.41 -0.29
CA PRO A 58 -14.81 -11.43 -1.18
C PRO A 58 -15.21 -11.58 -2.65
N LEU A 59 -14.41 -10.98 -3.53
CA LEU A 59 -14.50 -11.23 -4.96
C LEU A 59 -14.03 -12.66 -5.25
N SER A 60 -14.73 -13.34 -6.15
CA SER A 60 -14.27 -14.61 -6.73
C SER A 60 -13.09 -14.38 -7.66
N ASP A 61 -12.31 -15.43 -7.95
CA ASP A 61 -11.18 -15.36 -8.88
C ASP A 61 -11.59 -14.77 -10.23
N ARG A 62 -12.77 -15.17 -10.71
CA ARG A 62 -13.32 -14.69 -11.98
C ARG A 62 -13.67 -13.21 -11.96
N GLU A 63 -14.23 -12.73 -10.85
CA GLU A 63 -14.53 -11.32 -10.66
C GLU A 63 -13.26 -10.47 -10.55
N ILE A 64 -12.20 -11.02 -9.93
CA ILE A 64 -10.89 -10.39 -9.88
C ILE A 64 -10.31 -10.24 -11.29
N GLU A 65 -10.32 -11.31 -12.11
CA GLU A 65 -9.85 -11.25 -13.50
C GLU A 65 -10.56 -10.17 -14.33
N VAL A 66 -11.90 -10.10 -14.23
CA VAL A 66 -12.69 -9.05 -14.87
C VAL A 66 -12.27 -7.67 -14.36
N LEU A 67 -12.16 -7.49 -13.05
CA LEU A 67 -11.77 -6.23 -12.42
C LEU A 67 -10.36 -5.78 -12.85
N ARG A 68 -9.41 -6.71 -13.06
CA ARG A 68 -8.07 -6.38 -13.58
C ARG A 68 -8.12 -5.80 -14.98
N LEU A 69 -8.95 -6.36 -15.85
CA LEU A 69 -9.08 -5.84 -17.22
C LEU A 69 -9.83 -4.51 -17.24
N VAL A 70 -10.81 -4.32 -16.36
CA VAL A 70 -11.48 -3.03 -16.16
C VAL A 70 -10.51 -1.96 -15.70
N ALA A 71 -9.61 -2.27 -14.77
CA ALA A 71 -8.57 -1.34 -14.30
C ALA A 71 -7.56 -0.96 -15.40
N LYS A 72 -7.38 -1.83 -16.42
CA LYS A 72 -6.60 -1.54 -17.63
C LYS A 72 -7.37 -0.75 -18.70
N GLY A 73 -8.64 -0.43 -18.46
CA GLY A 73 -9.48 0.32 -19.39
C GLY A 73 -10.19 -0.53 -20.46
N ALA A 74 -10.17 -1.86 -20.36
CA ALA A 74 -10.79 -2.72 -21.37
C ALA A 74 -12.32 -2.57 -21.42
N THR A 75 -12.89 -2.62 -22.62
CA THR A 75 -14.34 -2.67 -22.88
C THR A 75 -14.92 -4.05 -22.56
N ASN A 76 -16.25 -4.14 -22.43
CA ASN A 76 -16.90 -5.43 -22.15
C ASN A 76 -16.65 -6.44 -23.26
N ALA A 77 -16.61 -6.00 -24.52
CA ALA A 77 -16.28 -6.83 -25.67
C ALA A 77 -14.85 -7.37 -25.63
N GLU A 78 -13.86 -6.53 -25.27
CA GLU A 78 -12.47 -6.96 -25.12
C GLU A 78 -12.30 -7.93 -23.94
N ILE A 79 -12.98 -7.67 -22.81
CA ILE A 79 -12.98 -8.57 -21.66
C ILE A 79 -13.61 -9.92 -22.05
N ALA A 80 -14.74 -9.90 -22.73
CA ALA A 80 -15.43 -11.09 -23.22
C ALA A 80 -14.53 -11.92 -24.14
N ALA A 81 -13.84 -11.28 -25.08
CA ALA A 81 -12.88 -11.93 -25.96
C ALA A 81 -11.67 -12.50 -25.21
N THR A 82 -11.08 -11.73 -24.29
CA THR A 82 -9.91 -12.14 -23.50
C THR A 82 -10.22 -13.34 -22.60
N LEU A 83 -11.42 -13.35 -22.04
CA LEU A 83 -11.86 -14.31 -21.04
C LEU A 83 -12.73 -15.45 -21.62
N PHE A 84 -12.95 -15.46 -22.94
CA PHE A 84 -13.77 -16.44 -23.67
C PHE A 84 -15.18 -16.63 -23.09
N ILE A 85 -15.86 -15.53 -22.79
CA ILE A 85 -17.24 -15.52 -22.26
C ILE A 85 -18.13 -14.56 -23.04
N ALA A 86 -19.45 -14.68 -22.88
CA ALA A 86 -20.37 -13.72 -23.48
C ALA A 86 -20.27 -12.34 -22.82
N GLU A 87 -20.48 -11.29 -23.61
CA GLU A 87 -20.46 -9.91 -23.11
C GLU A 87 -21.53 -9.65 -22.03
N GLY A 88 -22.68 -10.33 -22.13
CA GLY A 88 -23.71 -10.32 -21.07
C GLY A 88 -23.21 -10.91 -19.75
N THR A 89 -22.34 -11.92 -19.80
CA THR A 89 -21.71 -12.51 -18.61
C THR A 89 -20.74 -11.52 -17.96
N VAL A 90 -19.98 -10.76 -18.75
CA VAL A 90 -19.11 -9.68 -18.24
C VAL A 90 -19.94 -8.62 -17.51
N ARG A 91 -21.08 -8.20 -18.08
CA ARG A 91 -22.00 -7.27 -17.43
C ARG A 91 -22.51 -7.78 -16.09
N ASN A 92 -22.87 -9.06 -16.00
CA ASN A 92 -23.29 -9.68 -14.74
C ASN A 92 -22.18 -9.69 -13.69
N HIS A 93 -20.94 -10.03 -14.09
CA HIS A 93 -19.79 -9.94 -13.20
C HIS A 93 -19.56 -8.51 -12.70
N LEU A 94 -19.64 -7.51 -13.59
CA LEU A 94 -19.51 -6.11 -13.21
C LEU A 94 -20.56 -5.68 -12.19
N THR A 95 -21.84 -6.03 -12.37
CA THR A 95 -22.90 -5.74 -11.38
C THR A 95 -22.56 -6.31 -10.01
N ASN A 96 -22.10 -7.56 -9.96
CA ASN A 96 -21.70 -8.21 -8.70
C ASN A 96 -20.49 -7.54 -8.07
N ILE A 97 -19.46 -7.22 -8.87
CA ILE A 97 -18.25 -6.52 -8.41
C ILE A 97 -18.61 -5.16 -7.81
N LEU A 98 -19.43 -4.36 -8.50
CA LEU A 98 -19.87 -3.05 -8.01
C LEU A 98 -20.59 -3.16 -6.67
N GLY A 99 -21.51 -4.13 -6.55
CA GLY A 99 -22.21 -4.41 -5.31
C GLY A 99 -21.26 -4.83 -4.17
N LYS A 100 -20.29 -5.73 -4.45
CA LYS A 100 -19.31 -6.20 -3.46
C LYS A 100 -18.32 -5.13 -3.02
N LEU A 101 -17.92 -4.24 -3.94
CA LEU A 101 -17.02 -3.12 -3.65
C LEU A 101 -17.75 -1.89 -3.06
N GLY A 102 -19.08 -1.88 -3.12
CA GLY A 102 -19.92 -0.77 -2.65
C GLY A 102 -19.74 0.50 -3.49
N VAL A 103 -19.52 0.36 -4.80
CA VAL A 103 -19.34 1.48 -5.74
C VAL A 103 -20.44 1.47 -6.80
N SER A 104 -20.68 2.63 -7.43
CA SER A 104 -21.80 2.78 -8.38
C SER A 104 -21.36 2.73 -9.85
N ASP A 105 -20.08 2.92 -10.14
CA ASP A 105 -19.58 2.93 -11.51
C ASP A 105 -18.24 2.20 -11.67
N ARG A 106 -17.94 1.84 -12.91
CA ARG A 106 -16.74 1.08 -13.28
C ARG A 106 -15.43 1.82 -13.00
N THR A 107 -15.46 3.16 -13.00
CA THR A 107 -14.27 3.99 -12.77
C THR A 107 -13.93 3.96 -11.29
N GLN A 108 -14.93 4.11 -10.42
CA GLN A 108 -14.80 3.92 -8.98
C GLN A 108 -14.31 2.51 -8.65
N ALA A 109 -14.81 1.49 -9.35
CA ALA A 109 -14.34 0.12 -9.18
C ALA A 109 -12.84 -0.03 -9.48
N ALA A 110 -12.36 0.58 -10.57
CA ALA A 110 -10.95 0.55 -10.95
C ALA A 110 -10.05 1.28 -9.93
N VAL A 111 -10.48 2.44 -9.44
CA VAL A 111 -9.76 3.19 -8.39
C VAL A 111 -9.69 2.37 -7.10
N LYS A 112 -10.82 1.84 -6.65
CA LYS A 112 -10.88 1.04 -5.42
C LYS A 112 -10.09 -0.25 -5.50
N ALA A 113 -10.03 -0.89 -6.68
CA ALA A 113 -9.19 -2.06 -6.90
C ALA A 113 -7.70 -1.75 -6.66
N LYS A 114 -7.24 -0.57 -7.07
CA LYS A 114 -5.86 -0.10 -6.87
C LYS A 114 -5.58 0.21 -5.40
N GLU A 115 -6.52 0.86 -4.71
CA GLU A 115 -6.42 1.14 -3.26
C GLU A 115 -6.33 -0.16 -2.45
N LEU A 116 -7.09 -1.19 -2.84
CA LEU A 116 -7.09 -2.50 -2.21
C LEU A 116 -5.90 -3.40 -2.62
N GLY A 117 -5.03 -2.95 -3.54
CA GLY A 117 -3.88 -3.73 -4.02
C GLY A 117 -4.27 -4.97 -4.82
N LEU A 118 -5.46 -5.00 -5.42
CA LEU A 118 -5.94 -6.11 -6.25
C LEU A 118 -5.40 -6.04 -7.70
N VAL A 119 -4.96 -4.85 -8.12
CA VAL A 119 -4.44 -4.47 -9.44
C VAL A 119 -3.27 -3.51 -9.36
#